data_AF-A0A972XDI7-F1
#
_entry.id   AF-A0A972XDI7-F1
#
_cell.length_a   1.000
_cell.length_b   1.000
_cell.length_c   1.000
_cell.angle_alpha   90.00
_cell.angle_beta   90.00
_cell.angle_gamma   90.00
#
_symmetry.space_group_name_H-M   'P 1'
#
loop_
_entity.id
_entity.type
_entity.pdbx_description
1 polymer ?
#
loop_
_entity_poly.entity_id
_entity_poly.type
_entity_poly.pdbx_seq_one_letter_code
_entity_poly.pdbx_strand_id
1 'polypeptide(L)'
;MERVDHMLTKQVFGIGFTELTSLIARRRVSCSKWANGKHSIAKSFSHESGNIWFESMDHTWVGGTEWIVTADEHGANAVPVHNKFVDQAKALEPRLLSMVIPSRWFFGGRGLDEFRRSMLMDRRIRRLVDYPDSRQCFQGVNVAGGICYFLWDRDDEGDCTVDSYQLPNAPSEVVRQNQSLSILKKVMHVETGSESFSLPTDRRFDQQVSS
;
A
#
# COMPACT_ATOMS: atom_id res chain seq x y z
N MET A 1 24.97 15.58 21.00
CA MET A 1 25.56 14.76 19.91
C MET A 1 25.24 13.28 20.08
N GLU A 2 25.38 12.72 21.29
CA GLU A 2 25.17 11.29 21.58
C GLU A 2 23.79 10.73 21.19
N ARG A 3 22.70 11.49 21.42
CA ARG A 3 21.34 11.06 21.03
C ARG A 3 21.17 10.86 19.51
N VAL A 4 21.70 11.78 18.71
CA VAL A 4 21.60 11.69 17.24
C VAL A 4 22.40 10.49 16.75
N ASP A 5 23.60 10.32 17.29
CA ASP A 5 24.44 9.17 16.99
C ASP A 5 23.75 7.84 17.33
N HIS A 6 23.13 7.75 18.51
CA HIS A 6 22.33 6.58 18.92
C HIS A 6 21.14 6.33 17.98
N MET A 7 20.37 7.38 17.63
CA MET A 7 19.23 7.26 16.72
C MET A 7 19.65 6.73 15.35
N LEU A 8 20.68 7.33 14.75
CA LEU A 8 21.12 6.96 13.41
C LEU A 8 21.76 5.58 13.35
N THR A 9 22.44 5.15 14.42
CA THR A 9 23.16 3.86 14.44
C THR A 9 22.30 2.70 14.94
N LYS A 10 21.27 2.93 15.76
CA LYS A 10 20.47 1.87 16.39
C LYS A 10 19.00 1.83 15.99
N GLN A 11 18.45 2.90 15.44
CA GLN A 11 16.98 3.01 15.24
C GLN A 11 16.59 3.26 13.78
N VAL A 12 17.41 3.99 13.01
CA VAL A 12 17.11 4.31 11.61
C VAL A 12 17.81 3.33 10.69
N PHE A 13 17.02 2.67 9.84
CA PHE A 13 17.48 1.76 8.81
C PHE A 13 16.78 2.10 7.49
N GLY A 14 17.46 1.84 6.37
CA GLY A 14 16.90 2.10 5.06
C GLY A 14 17.54 1.22 3.98
N ILE A 15 16.77 0.92 2.95
CA ILE A 15 17.22 0.18 1.79
C ILE A 15 16.90 1.03 0.56
N GLY A 16 17.93 1.37 -0.21
CA GLY A 16 17.77 2.06 -1.49
C GLY A 16 17.49 1.07 -2.61
N PHE A 17 16.68 1.47 -3.59
CA PHE A 17 16.48 0.68 -4.81
C PHE A 17 17.61 0.88 -5.83
N THR A 18 18.32 2.01 -5.75
CA THR A 18 19.49 2.35 -6.57
C THR A 18 20.60 2.90 -5.70
N GLU A 19 21.83 2.75 -6.16
CA GLU A 19 22.99 3.33 -5.49
C GLU A 19 22.81 4.85 -5.28
N LEU A 20 22.38 5.59 -6.32
CA LEU A 20 22.19 7.03 -6.24
C LEU A 20 21.18 7.43 -5.16
N THR A 21 20.04 6.74 -5.06
CA THR A 21 19.05 7.05 -4.02
C THR A 21 19.57 6.75 -2.62
N SER A 22 20.32 5.64 -2.45
CA SER A 22 20.99 5.35 -1.18
C SER A 22 22.01 6.43 -0.79
N LEU A 23 22.75 6.97 -1.76
CA LEU A 23 23.76 8.00 -1.54
C LEU A 23 23.12 9.34 -1.16
N ILE A 24 22.04 9.72 -1.84
CA ILE A 24 21.27 10.92 -1.52
C ILE A 24 20.65 10.79 -0.12
N ALA A 25 20.05 9.64 0.20
CA ALA A 25 19.48 9.38 1.53
C ALA A 25 20.54 9.46 2.63
N ARG A 26 21.71 8.83 2.44
CA ARG A 26 22.87 8.95 3.37
C ARG A 26 23.31 10.39 3.56
N ARG A 27 23.43 11.16 2.47
CA ARG A 27 23.82 12.57 2.55
C ARG A 27 22.80 13.42 3.28
N ARG A 28 21.51 13.11 3.18
CA ARG A 28 20.42 13.80 3.89
C ARG A 28 20.40 13.46 5.38
N VAL A 29 20.54 12.18 5.72
CA VAL A 29 20.40 11.69 7.10
C VAL A 29 21.69 11.89 7.90
N SER A 30 22.84 11.57 7.31
CA SER A 30 24.14 11.59 7.99
C SER A 30 24.98 12.84 7.67
N CYS A 31 24.48 13.77 6.84
CA CYS A 31 25.21 14.95 6.33
C CYS A 31 26.49 14.61 5.53
N SER A 32 26.69 13.34 5.17
CA SER A 32 27.89 12.84 4.48
C SER A 32 27.51 11.72 3.52
N LYS A 33 28.25 11.60 2.40
CA LYS A 33 28.10 10.48 1.45
C LYS A 33 28.46 9.14 2.13
N TRP A 34 29.51 9.15 2.94
CA TRP A 34 29.99 8.01 3.72
C TRP A 34 29.55 8.20 5.17
N ALA A 35 28.82 7.23 5.71
CA ALA A 35 28.23 7.29 7.06
C ALA A 35 29.29 7.35 8.17
N ASN A 36 30.48 6.78 7.94
CA ASN A 36 31.64 6.84 8.84
C ASN A 36 32.64 7.96 8.47
N GLY A 37 32.31 8.81 7.50
CA GLY A 37 33.21 9.87 7.03
C GLY A 37 33.43 10.97 8.07
N LYS A 38 34.52 11.74 7.92
CA LYS A 38 34.88 12.87 8.82
C LYS A 38 33.72 13.86 9.02
N HIS A 39 32.95 14.11 7.96
CA HIS A 39 31.83 15.06 7.94
C HIS A 39 30.49 14.46 8.38
N SER A 40 30.44 13.16 8.73
CA SER A 40 29.22 12.53 9.22
C SER A 40 28.84 13.09 10.59
N ILE A 41 27.55 13.31 10.80
CA ILE A 41 26.99 13.73 12.10
C ILE A 41 27.00 12.58 13.13
N ALA A 42 26.98 11.34 12.66
CA ALA A 42 27.16 10.15 13.48
C ALA A 42 28.62 9.68 13.42
N LYS A 43 29.18 9.30 14.57
CA LYS A 43 30.57 8.88 14.74
C LYS A 43 30.71 7.39 15.05
N SER A 44 29.63 6.72 15.46
CA SER A 44 29.69 5.30 15.85
C SER A 44 29.43 4.32 14.70
N PHE A 45 29.33 4.79 13.45
CA PHE A 45 29.25 3.90 12.29
C PHE A 45 30.58 3.21 12.01
N SER A 46 30.58 1.88 11.90
CA SER A 46 31.75 1.09 11.56
C SER A 46 32.01 0.99 10.05
N HIS A 47 30.97 1.10 9.23
CA HIS A 47 31.03 0.92 7.78
C HIS A 47 30.57 2.18 7.02
N GLU A 48 31.04 2.35 5.79
CA GLU A 48 30.73 3.53 4.96
C GLU A 48 29.25 3.64 4.54
N SER A 49 28.56 2.51 4.46
CA SER A 49 27.12 2.46 4.16
C SER A 49 26.25 2.76 5.37
N GLY A 50 26.76 2.58 6.60
CA GLY A 50 25.96 2.67 7.81
C GLY A 50 24.71 1.79 7.70
N ASN A 51 23.56 2.31 8.14
CA ASN A 51 22.28 1.58 8.12
C ASN A 51 21.42 1.88 6.87
N ILE A 52 21.91 2.68 5.91
CA ILE A 52 21.22 2.95 4.65
C ILE A 52 22.00 2.25 3.54
N TRP A 53 21.53 1.06 3.20
CA TRP A 53 22.25 0.12 2.36
C TRP A 53 21.65 0.04 0.95
N PHE A 54 22.48 -0.32 0.00
CA PHE A 54 22.13 -0.70 -1.36
C PHE A 54 23.07 -1.82 -1.76
N GLU A 55 22.52 -2.87 -2.35
CA GLU A 55 23.29 -3.93 -2.98
C GLU A 55 22.74 -4.14 -4.39
N SER A 56 23.65 -4.22 -5.36
CA SER A 56 23.30 -4.57 -6.72
C SER A 56 22.86 -6.03 -6.72
N MET A 57 21.59 -6.26 -7.00
CA MET A 57 21.06 -7.59 -7.18
C MET A 57 20.93 -7.86 -8.68
N ASP A 58 21.58 -8.92 -9.15
CA ASP A 58 21.38 -9.38 -10.52
C ASP A 58 19.96 -9.91 -10.66
N HIS A 59 19.21 -9.34 -11.59
CA HIS A 59 17.87 -9.80 -11.90
C HIS A 59 17.93 -10.83 -13.02
N THR A 60 17.56 -12.07 -12.71
CA THR A 60 17.23 -13.05 -13.76
C THR A 60 15.91 -12.62 -14.37
N TRP A 61 15.99 -11.96 -15.53
CA TRP A 61 14.82 -11.68 -16.33
C TRP A 61 14.19 -13.00 -16.77
N VAL A 62 12.98 -13.28 -16.30
CA VAL A 62 12.16 -14.35 -16.85
C VAL A 62 11.79 -13.90 -18.27
N GLY A 63 12.48 -14.46 -19.26
CA GLY A 63 12.28 -14.18 -20.67
C GLY A 63 13.49 -13.62 -21.43
N GLY A 64 14.70 -13.71 -20.87
CA GLY A 64 15.94 -13.40 -21.60
C GLY A 64 16.25 -14.36 -22.76
N THR A 65 15.64 -15.56 -22.77
CA THR A 65 15.80 -16.59 -23.81
C THR A 65 14.48 -16.97 -24.49
N GLU A 66 13.34 -16.81 -23.81
CA GLU A 66 12.01 -17.12 -24.35
C GLU A 66 11.07 -15.94 -24.14
N TRP A 67 10.29 -15.59 -25.15
CA TRP A 67 9.28 -14.53 -25.02
C TRP A 67 8.14 -15.02 -24.13
N ILE A 68 8.06 -14.49 -22.92
CA ILE A 68 6.93 -14.72 -22.01
C ILE A 68 6.13 -13.43 -21.97
N VAL A 69 4.88 -13.48 -22.40
CA VAL A 69 3.95 -12.34 -22.40
C VAL A 69 3.62 -12.01 -20.95
N THR A 70 4.39 -11.10 -20.35
CA THR A 70 4.20 -10.58 -18.99
C THR A 70 3.35 -9.30 -18.96
N ALA A 71 3.08 -8.73 -20.12
CA ALA A 71 2.13 -7.65 -20.36
C ALA A 71 1.52 -7.83 -21.76
N ASP A 72 0.29 -7.36 -21.99
CA ASP A 72 -0.21 -7.24 -23.37
C ASP A 72 0.56 -6.15 -24.14
N GLU A 73 0.30 -6.02 -25.44
CA GLU A 73 0.92 -5.04 -26.36
C GLU A 73 0.81 -3.57 -25.86
N HIS A 74 -0.03 -3.32 -24.84
CA HIS A 74 -0.29 -2.03 -24.23
C HIS A 74 0.31 -1.86 -22.82
N GLY A 75 1.07 -2.84 -22.31
CA GLY A 75 1.73 -2.76 -21.00
C GLY A 75 0.78 -2.96 -19.80
N ALA A 76 -0.45 -3.44 -20.03
CA ALA A 76 -1.52 -3.41 -19.04
C ALA A 76 -1.57 -4.62 -18.08
N ASN A 77 -0.72 -5.64 -18.25
CA ASN A 77 -0.75 -6.88 -17.46
C ASN A 77 0.47 -7.13 -16.56
N ALA A 78 1.32 -6.13 -16.31
CA ALA A 78 2.41 -6.28 -15.34
C ALA A 78 1.85 -6.60 -13.94
N VAL A 79 2.24 -7.75 -13.37
CA VAL A 79 1.85 -8.16 -12.03
C VAL A 79 2.37 -7.13 -11.02
N PRO A 80 1.49 -6.50 -10.23
CA PRO A 80 1.94 -5.51 -9.26
C PRO A 80 2.81 -6.17 -8.20
N VAL A 81 3.95 -5.56 -7.85
CA VAL A 81 4.89 -6.10 -6.84
C VAL A 81 4.65 -5.53 -5.43
N HIS A 82 3.85 -4.46 -5.31
CA HIS A 82 3.65 -3.75 -4.05
C HIS A 82 3.03 -4.62 -2.95
N ASN A 83 2.20 -5.60 -3.31
CA ASN A 83 1.65 -6.58 -2.37
C ASN A 83 2.76 -7.36 -1.67
N LYS A 84 3.78 -7.83 -2.40
CA LYS A 84 4.92 -8.57 -1.83
C LYS A 84 5.68 -7.73 -0.79
N PHE A 85 5.82 -6.42 -1.04
CA PHE A 85 6.45 -5.52 -0.07
C PHE A 85 5.60 -5.35 1.19
N VAL A 86 4.28 -5.25 1.05
CA VAL A 86 3.36 -5.16 2.20
C VAL A 86 3.40 -6.45 3.01
N ASP A 87 3.34 -7.60 2.35
CA ASP A 87 3.37 -8.91 3.01
C ASP A 87 4.69 -9.11 3.76
N GLN A 88 5.82 -8.78 3.12
CA GLN A 88 7.13 -8.85 3.75
C GLN A 88 7.27 -7.87 4.93
N ALA A 89 6.69 -6.67 4.82
CA ALA A 89 6.73 -5.68 5.90
C ALA A 89 5.90 -6.11 7.10
N LYS A 90 4.72 -6.73 6.88
CA LYS A 90 3.92 -7.33 7.95
C LYS A 90 4.64 -8.51 8.62
N ALA A 91 5.35 -9.32 7.84
CA ALA A 91 6.12 -10.47 8.34
C ALA A 91 7.28 -10.09 9.28
N LEU A 92 7.74 -8.83 9.26
CA LEU A 92 8.69 -8.31 10.26
C LEU A 92 8.04 -8.06 11.63
N GLU A 93 6.73 -8.23 11.75
CA GLU A 93 5.91 -7.97 12.94
C GLU A 93 6.22 -6.62 13.62
N PRO A 94 6.26 -5.50 12.87
CA PRO A 94 6.52 -4.20 13.46
C PRO A 94 5.40 -3.82 14.42
N ARG A 95 5.66 -2.99 15.44
CA ARG A 95 4.57 -2.47 16.28
C ARG A 95 3.58 -1.64 15.45
N LEU A 96 4.12 -0.76 14.60
CA LEU A 96 3.36 0.09 13.68
C LEU A 96 3.94 -0.03 12.28
N LEU A 97 3.08 -0.21 11.29
CA LEU A 97 3.42 -0.20 9.87
C LEU A 97 2.58 0.83 9.14
N SER A 98 3.22 1.69 8.36
CA SER A 98 2.55 2.60 7.44
C SER A 98 3.23 2.57 6.08
N MET A 99 2.45 2.33 5.03
CA MET A 99 2.95 2.25 3.67
C MET A 99 2.07 3.02 2.70
N VAL A 100 2.69 3.69 1.74
CA VAL A 100 2.03 4.34 0.61
C VAL A 100 2.04 3.37 -0.57
N ILE A 101 0.86 2.97 -1.05
CA ILE A 101 0.70 2.01 -2.14
C ILE A 101 -0.34 2.50 -3.17
N PRO A 102 -0.26 2.08 -4.45
CA PRO A 102 -1.28 2.43 -5.43
C PRO A 102 -2.67 1.90 -5.01
N SER A 103 -3.74 2.68 -5.16
CA SER A 103 -5.10 2.29 -4.74
C SER A 103 -5.80 1.26 -5.64
N ARG A 104 -5.13 0.78 -6.69
CA ARG A 104 -5.73 -0.16 -7.68
C ARG A 104 -6.17 -1.49 -7.06
N TRP A 105 -5.61 -1.91 -5.94
CA TRP A 105 -5.96 -3.18 -5.27
C TRP A 105 -7.40 -3.20 -4.72
N PHE A 106 -8.06 -2.05 -4.55
CA PHE A 106 -9.46 -2.00 -4.09
C PHE A 106 -10.45 -2.63 -5.07
N PHE A 107 -10.17 -2.56 -6.37
CA PHE A 107 -11.12 -2.99 -7.40
C PHE A 107 -11.07 -4.50 -7.67
N GLY A 108 -10.08 -5.22 -7.14
CA GLY A 108 -9.84 -6.63 -7.46
C GLY A 108 -9.34 -6.85 -8.89
N GLY A 109 -9.11 -8.12 -9.25
CA GLY A 109 -8.57 -8.55 -10.53
C GLY A 109 -7.03 -8.51 -10.63
N ARG A 110 -6.49 -9.00 -11.75
CA ARG A 110 -5.04 -9.08 -12.06
C ARG A 110 -4.18 -9.72 -10.96
N GLY A 111 -4.71 -10.75 -10.28
CA GLY A 111 -3.98 -11.50 -9.24
C GLY A 111 -3.89 -10.81 -7.88
N LEU A 112 -4.67 -9.74 -7.65
CA LEU A 112 -4.70 -9.03 -6.36
C LEU A 112 -5.89 -9.41 -5.47
N ASP A 113 -6.73 -10.36 -5.86
CA ASP A 113 -7.95 -10.70 -5.10
C ASP A 113 -7.64 -11.29 -3.72
N GLU A 114 -6.60 -12.11 -3.63
CA GLU A 114 -6.13 -12.65 -2.35
C GLU A 114 -5.55 -11.55 -1.46
N PHE A 115 -4.71 -10.69 -2.01
CA PHE A 115 -4.15 -9.54 -1.30
C PHE A 115 -5.24 -8.58 -0.81
N ARG A 116 -6.24 -8.31 -1.65
CA ARG A 116 -7.40 -7.51 -1.28
C ARG A 116 -8.15 -8.15 -0.11
N ARG A 117 -8.40 -9.46 -0.18
CA ARG A 117 -9.09 -10.19 0.90
C ARG A 117 -8.28 -10.13 2.19
N SER A 118 -6.97 -10.39 2.14
CA SER A 118 -6.10 -10.35 3.32
C SER A 118 -6.09 -8.97 3.96
N MET A 119 -6.00 -7.89 3.16
CA MET A 119 -6.03 -6.51 3.66
C MET A 119 -7.39 -6.13 4.25
N LEU A 120 -8.51 -6.49 3.62
CA LEU A 120 -9.85 -6.13 4.10
C LEU A 120 -10.28 -6.94 5.34
N MET A 121 -9.77 -8.16 5.51
CA MET A 121 -10.05 -9.00 6.68
C MET A 121 -9.12 -8.71 7.86
N ASP A 122 -8.05 -7.95 7.66
CA ASP A 122 -7.05 -7.66 8.68
C ASP A 122 -7.56 -6.57 9.66
N ARG A 123 -7.95 -7.01 10.86
CA ARG A 123 -8.43 -6.13 11.96
C ARG A 123 -7.35 -5.24 12.57
N ARG A 124 -6.08 -5.43 12.18
CA ARG A 124 -4.96 -4.60 12.64
C ARG A 124 -4.80 -3.34 11.80
N ILE A 125 -5.46 -3.25 10.64
CA ILE A 125 -5.50 -2.01 9.87
C ILE A 125 -6.45 -1.02 10.55
N ARG A 126 -5.90 0.05 11.13
CA ARG A 126 -6.68 1.02 11.91
C ARG A 126 -7.16 2.21 11.11
N ARG A 127 -6.38 2.60 10.11
CA ARG A 127 -6.71 3.71 9.24
C ARG A 127 -6.32 3.39 7.81
N LEU A 128 -7.19 3.72 6.88
CA LEU A 128 -6.95 3.62 5.46
C LEU A 128 -7.36 4.93 4.81
N VAL A 129 -6.40 5.61 4.20
CA VAL A 129 -6.61 6.91 3.57
C VAL A 129 -6.35 6.81 2.09
N ASP A 130 -7.27 7.29 1.29
CA ASP A 130 -7.32 7.00 -0.13
C ASP A 130 -7.51 8.27 -0.97
N TYR A 131 -6.58 8.50 -1.88
CA TYR A 131 -6.55 9.59 -2.83
C TYR A 131 -6.79 9.04 -4.24
N PRO A 132 -8.01 9.14 -4.78
CA PRO A 132 -8.31 8.65 -6.12
C PRO A 132 -7.54 9.41 -7.20
N ASP A 133 -7.20 10.67 -6.95
CA ASP A 133 -6.31 11.47 -7.81
C ASP A 133 -4.93 11.61 -7.16
N SER A 134 -3.93 10.93 -7.74
CA SER A 134 -2.54 10.96 -7.25
C SER A 134 -1.92 12.35 -7.28
N ARG A 135 -2.43 13.27 -8.11
CA ARG A 135 -1.92 14.64 -8.25
C ARG A 135 -2.16 15.48 -7.00
N GLN A 136 -3.10 15.07 -6.14
CA GLN A 136 -3.31 15.69 -4.83
C GLN A 136 -2.13 15.42 -3.88
N CYS A 137 -1.44 14.29 -4.04
CA CYS A 137 -0.28 13.92 -3.22
C CYS A 137 1.05 14.28 -3.90
N PHE A 138 1.15 14.07 -5.21
CA PHE A 138 2.38 14.23 -5.97
C PHE A 138 2.13 15.05 -7.23
N GLN A 139 2.58 16.30 -7.21
CA GLN A 139 2.50 17.19 -8.37
C GLN A 139 3.29 16.60 -9.54
N GLY A 140 2.64 16.41 -10.69
CA GLY A 140 3.28 15.90 -11.91
C GLY A 140 3.36 14.38 -12.05
N VAL A 141 2.88 13.59 -11.07
CA VAL A 141 2.83 12.13 -11.18
C VAL A 141 1.39 11.67 -11.34
N ASN A 142 1.10 10.99 -12.44
CA ASN A 142 -0.19 10.35 -12.69
C ASN A 142 -0.10 8.84 -12.43
N VAL A 143 -0.45 8.42 -11.22
CA VAL A 143 -0.62 7.01 -10.87
C VAL A 143 -2.07 6.64 -11.14
N ALA A 144 -2.29 5.97 -12.27
CA ALA A 144 -3.62 5.55 -12.64
C ALA A 144 -4.22 4.63 -11.55
N GLY A 145 -5.45 4.95 -11.14
CA GLY A 145 -6.16 4.28 -10.06
C GLY A 145 -5.90 4.84 -8.65
N GLY A 146 -5.11 5.91 -8.51
CA GLY A 146 -4.92 6.62 -7.25
C GLY A 146 -3.84 6.04 -6.35
N ILE A 147 -3.68 6.66 -5.19
CA ILE A 147 -2.71 6.28 -4.15
C ILE A 147 -3.43 6.25 -2.81
N CYS A 148 -3.12 5.25 -1.99
CA CYS A 148 -3.57 5.17 -0.62
C CYS A 148 -2.38 5.00 0.31
N TYR A 149 -2.60 5.30 1.58
CA TYR A 149 -1.75 4.83 2.65
C TYR A 149 -2.61 4.23 3.74
N PHE A 150 -2.04 3.32 4.50
CA PHE A 150 -2.73 2.70 5.62
C PHE A 150 -1.83 2.69 6.86
N LEU A 151 -2.46 2.66 8.03
CA LEU A 151 -1.82 2.40 9.31
C LEU A 151 -2.24 1.02 9.79
N TRP A 152 -1.27 0.17 10.04
CA TRP A 152 -1.41 -1.15 10.62
C TRP A 152 -0.74 -1.18 11.99
N ASP A 153 -1.45 -1.65 13.01
CA ASP A 153 -0.98 -1.75 14.39
C ASP A 153 -1.07 -3.20 14.84
N ARG A 154 0.07 -3.81 15.18
CA ARG A 154 0.13 -5.22 15.57
C ARG A 154 -0.62 -5.49 16.88
N ASP A 155 -0.58 -4.51 17.80
CA ASP A 155 -1.00 -4.69 19.19
C ASP A 155 -2.43 -4.13 19.43
N ASP A 156 -3.05 -3.50 18.42
CA ASP A 156 -4.41 -2.94 18.49
C ASP A 156 -5.30 -3.47 17.35
N GLU A 157 -6.26 -4.33 17.69
CA GLU A 157 -7.23 -4.89 16.75
C GLU A 157 -8.61 -4.24 16.89
N GLY A 158 -9.26 -3.92 15.77
CA GLY A 158 -10.57 -3.28 15.79
C GLY A 158 -10.99 -2.69 14.45
N ASP A 159 -11.98 -1.79 14.51
CA ASP A 159 -12.56 -1.22 13.30
C ASP A 159 -11.59 -0.27 12.59
N CYS A 160 -11.55 -0.37 11.26
CA CYS A 160 -10.73 0.47 10.40
C CYS A 160 -11.48 1.76 10.06
N THR A 161 -10.84 2.91 10.29
CA THR A 161 -11.33 4.21 9.80
C THR A 161 -10.90 4.42 8.36
N VAL A 162 -11.85 4.66 7.46
CA VAL A 162 -11.59 4.86 6.03
C VAL A 162 -11.86 6.30 5.62
N ASP A 163 -10.81 7.02 5.21
CA ASP A 163 -10.90 8.39 4.71
C ASP A 163 -10.66 8.41 3.20
N SER A 164 -11.67 8.74 2.38
CA SER A 164 -11.47 8.93 0.94
C SER A 164 -11.51 10.41 0.60
N TYR A 165 -10.38 10.93 0.12
CA TYR A 165 -10.28 12.31 -0.36
C TYR A 165 -11.02 12.45 -1.68
N GLN A 166 -12.20 13.06 -1.63
CA GLN A 166 -13.02 13.28 -2.81
C GLN A 166 -12.43 14.38 -3.68
N LEU A 167 -12.64 14.26 -5.00
CA LEU A 167 -12.59 15.43 -5.87
C LEU A 167 -13.62 16.44 -5.33
N PRO A 168 -13.37 17.76 -5.38
CA PRO A 168 -14.22 18.78 -4.77
C PRO A 168 -15.72 18.79 -5.19
N ASN A 169 -16.15 17.89 -6.10
CA ASN A 169 -17.52 17.73 -6.58
C ASN A 169 -18.05 16.26 -6.54
N ALA A 170 -17.47 15.35 -5.76
CA ALA A 170 -18.04 14.00 -5.62
C ALA A 170 -18.99 13.93 -4.42
N PRO A 171 -20.13 13.21 -4.50
CA PRO A 171 -21.04 13.02 -3.37
C PRO A 171 -20.42 12.09 -2.31
N SER A 172 -20.44 12.54 -1.06
CA SER A 172 -19.86 11.88 0.12
C SER A 172 -20.67 10.65 0.53
N GLU A 173 -20.33 9.49 -0.02
CA GLU A 173 -20.59 8.17 0.56
C GLU A 173 -19.68 7.17 -0.18
N VAL A 174 -18.90 6.39 0.57
CA VAL A 174 -17.86 5.50 0.03
C VAL A 174 -18.52 4.36 -0.77
N VAL A 175 -18.72 4.59 -2.07
CA VAL A 175 -18.86 3.56 -3.09
C VAL A 175 -18.10 4.01 -4.35
N ARG A 176 -16.87 3.49 -4.52
CA ARG A 176 -16.00 3.87 -5.65
C ARG A 176 -16.43 3.31 -7.01
N GLN A 177 -17.46 2.47 -7.10
CA GLN A 177 -18.09 2.06 -8.36
C GLN A 177 -19.62 2.15 -8.27
N ASN A 178 -20.16 3.31 -8.66
CA ASN A 178 -21.59 3.59 -8.70
C ASN A 178 -22.33 3.01 -9.93
N GLN A 179 -21.65 2.26 -10.83
CA GLN A 179 -22.32 1.79 -12.05
C GLN A 179 -23.37 0.70 -11.82
N SER A 180 -23.31 -0.02 -10.68
CA SER A 180 -24.27 -1.09 -10.36
C SER A 180 -25.26 -0.73 -9.24
N LEU A 181 -25.09 0.43 -8.59
CA LEU A 181 -25.96 0.83 -7.48
C LEU A 181 -27.35 1.27 -7.94
N SER A 182 -27.45 1.88 -9.12
CA SER A 182 -28.75 2.20 -9.73
C SER A 182 -29.51 0.92 -10.10
N ILE A 183 -28.80 -0.13 -10.49
CA ILE A 183 -29.37 -1.46 -10.79
C ILE A 183 -29.80 -2.15 -9.50
N LEU A 184 -28.94 -2.20 -8.48
CA LEU A 184 -29.27 -2.76 -7.16
C LEU A 184 -30.44 -2.04 -6.50
N LYS A 185 -30.48 -0.70 -6.54
CA LYS A 185 -31.62 0.09 -6.04
C LYS A 185 -32.90 -0.17 -6.83
N LYS A 186 -32.83 -0.28 -8.16
CA LYS A 186 -33.99 -0.64 -9.00
C LYS A 186 -34.50 -2.05 -8.69
N VAL A 187 -33.60 -3.03 -8.59
CA VAL A 187 -33.96 -4.41 -8.29
C VAL A 187 -34.56 -4.51 -6.89
N MET A 188 -33.96 -3.89 -5.86
CA MET A 188 -34.52 -3.91 -4.50
C MET A 188 -35.83 -3.14 -4.37
N HIS A 189 -36.01 -2.04 -5.09
CA HIS A 189 -37.28 -1.30 -5.10
C HIS A 189 -38.40 -2.13 -5.74
N VAL A 190 -38.09 -2.88 -6.82
CA VAL A 190 -39.05 -3.78 -7.48
C VAL A 190 -39.36 -4.99 -6.60
N GLU A 191 -38.36 -5.50 -5.86
CA GLU A 191 -38.49 -6.73 -5.06
C GLU A 191 -39.05 -6.52 -3.63
N THR A 192 -38.83 -5.35 -3.02
CA THR A 192 -39.02 -5.18 -1.55
C THR A 192 -39.62 -3.83 -1.12
N GLY A 193 -39.73 -2.84 -2.02
CA GLY A 193 -40.48 -1.60 -1.76
C GLY A 193 -40.04 -0.74 -0.55
N SER A 194 -38.81 -0.88 -0.04
CA SER A 194 -38.30 -0.09 1.11
C SER A 194 -36.85 0.37 0.91
N GLU A 195 -36.51 1.54 1.49
CA GLU A 195 -35.18 2.20 1.38
C GLU A 195 -34.18 1.82 2.49
N SER A 196 -34.52 0.90 3.40
CA SER A 196 -33.63 0.48 4.50
C SER A 196 -32.75 -0.71 4.11
N PHE A 197 -31.44 -0.62 4.41
CA PHE A 197 -30.40 -1.62 4.08
C PHE A 197 -30.45 -2.95 4.86
N SER A 198 -31.51 -3.24 5.61
CA SER A 198 -31.66 -4.52 6.32
C SER A 198 -32.55 -5.46 5.52
N LEU A 199 -31.96 -6.55 5.00
CA LEU A 199 -32.73 -7.65 4.40
C LEU A 199 -33.67 -8.28 5.46
N PRO A 200 -34.95 -8.52 5.12
CA PRO A 200 -35.88 -9.28 5.97
C PRO A 200 -35.31 -10.66 6.31
N THR A 201 -35.62 -11.14 7.52
CA THR A 201 -35.06 -12.35 8.13
C THR A 201 -35.19 -13.59 7.24
N ASP A 202 -36.24 -13.62 6.42
CA ASP A 202 -36.68 -14.72 5.55
C ASP A 202 -35.86 -14.84 4.25
N ARG A 203 -34.96 -13.88 3.97
CA ARG A 203 -34.05 -13.91 2.80
C ARG A 203 -32.57 -13.75 3.17
N ARG A 204 -32.19 -14.07 4.41
CA ARG A 204 -30.78 -14.13 4.81
C ARG A 204 -30.14 -15.44 4.32
N PHE A 205 -29.01 -15.31 3.63
CA PHE A 205 -28.24 -16.41 3.04
C PHE A 205 -27.82 -17.49 4.05
N ASP A 206 -27.80 -17.18 5.35
CA ASP A 206 -27.37 -18.08 6.42
C ASP A 206 -28.28 -19.33 6.58
N GLN A 207 -29.51 -19.32 6.04
CA GLN A 207 -30.42 -20.48 6.11
C GLN A 207 -30.50 -21.31 4.82
N GLN A 208 -29.76 -20.97 3.76
CA GLN A 208 -29.80 -21.69 2.48
C GLN A 208 -28.58 -22.56 2.18
N VAL A 209 -27.77 -22.90 3.19
CA VAL A 209 -26.73 -23.92 3.03
C VAL A 209 -26.95 -25.03 4.06
N SER A 210 -27.75 -26.03 3.67
CA SER A 210 -27.68 -27.37 4.25
C SER A 210 -27.26 -28.35 3.15
N SER A 211 -26.17 -29.05 3.45
CA SER A 211 -25.57 -30.21 2.77
C SER A 211 -24.85 -29.96 1.45
#